data_AF-A0A174MEX9-F1
#
_entry.id   AF-A0A174MEX9-F1
#
_cell.length_a   1.000
_cell.length_b   1.000
_cell.length_c   1.000
_cell.angle_alpha   90.00
_cell.angle_beta   90.00
_cell.angle_gamma   90.00
#
_symmetry.space_group_name_H-M   'P 1'
#
loop_
_entity.id
_entity.type
_entity.pdbx_description
1 polymer ?
#
loop_
_entity_poly.entity_id
_entity_poly.type
_entity_poly.pdbx_seq_one_letter_code
_entity_poly.pdbx_strand_id
1 'polypeptide(L)'
;MEITNLKQMTKEEVFNLIRQRLSFGDELQQQLRHVDKDKFMKEHRRFEMSGFETQTGWCTVFNNDILNKFADLGIYNYTSYLFLDFYMGVPTVYLKYFSEDENLEYTLDGYTTTEIIFTIFELTIFSGKPTRRRK
;
A
#
# COMPACT_ATOMS: atom_id res chain seq x y z
N MET A 1 8.01 11.99 7.89
CA MET A 1 7.14 11.73 9.06
C MET A 1 7.78 10.61 9.85
N GLU A 2 7.95 10.77 11.17
CA GLU A 2 8.50 9.68 11.99
C GLU A 2 7.44 8.62 12.29
N ILE A 3 7.83 7.34 12.32
CA ILE A 3 6.94 6.19 12.58
C ILE A 3 6.23 6.34 13.95
N THR A 4 6.89 6.95 14.92
CA THR A 4 6.35 7.28 16.25
C THR A 4 5.08 8.12 16.17
N ASN A 5 5.00 9.07 15.22
CA ASN A 5 3.81 9.88 15.04
C ASN A 5 2.68 9.05 14.41
N LEU A 6 3.00 8.14 13.50
CA LEU A 6 2.00 7.28 12.84
C LEU A 6 1.27 6.36 13.82
N LYS A 7 1.96 5.85 14.86
CA LYS A 7 1.35 4.98 15.89
C LYS A 7 0.39 5.69 16.82
N GLN A 8 0.42 7.02 16.88
CA GLN A 8 -0.46 7.83 17.71
C GLN A 8 -1.71 8.31 16.95
N MET A 9 -1.72 8.18 15.63
CA MET A 9 -2.84 8.58 14.78
C MET A 9 -4.03 7.65 14.95
N THR A 10 -5.22 8.23 14.91
CA THR A 10 -6.48 7.50 14.78
C THR A 10 -6.58 6.81 13.41
N LYS A 11 -7.44 5.80 13.29
CA LYS A 11 -7.67 5.10 12.02
C LYS A 11 -8.02 6.06 10.87
N GLU A 12 -8.86 7.07 11.14
CA GLU A 12 -9.27 8.04 10.11
C GLU A 12 -8.11 8.94 9.68
N GLU A 13 -7.25 9.36 10.61
CA GLU A 13 -6.04 10.12 10.27
C GLU A 13 -5.07 9.29 9.42
N VAL A 14 -4.92 8.00 9.71
CA VAL A 14 -4.11 7.09 8.89
C VAL A 14 -4.73 6.91 7.50
N PHE A 15 -6.05 6.78 7.41
CA PHE A 15 -6.75 6.71 6.12
C PHE A 15 -6.52 7.98 5.29
N ASN A 16 -6.59 9.15 5.92
CA ASN A 16 -6.31 10.42 5.26
C ASN A 16 -4.85 10.54 4.82
N LEU A 17 -3.90 10.06 5.61
CA LEU A 17 -2.49 9.99 5.20
C LEU A 17 -2.30 9.07 3.98
N ILE A 18 -2.94 7.90 3.97
CA ILE A 18 -2.87 6.97 2.84
C ILE A 18 -3.41 7.63 1.59
N ARG A 19 -4.61 8.24 1.66
CA ARG A 19 -5.20 8.99 0.54
C ARG A 19 -4.27 10.11 0.07
N GLN A 20 -3.76 10.93 0.98
CA GLN A 20 -2.84 12.01 0.63
C GLN A 20 -1.56 11.51 -0.08
N ARG A 21 -1.01 10.36 0.31
CA ARG A 21 0.16 9.78 -0.37
C ARG A 21 -0.17 9.20 -1.75
N LEU A 22 -1.42 8.82 -1.96
CA LEU A 22 -1.90 8.30 -3.24
C LEU A 22 -2.40 9.40 -4.17
N SER A 23 -2.58 10.64 -3.71
CA SER A 23 -3.05 11.73 -4.56
C SER A 23 -2.05 12.03 -5.67
N PHE A 24 -2.54 12.51 -6.81
CA PHE A 24 -1.66 12.95 -7.88
C PHE A 24 -0.97 14.25 -7.48
N GLY A 25 0.34 14.34 -7.75
CA GLY A 25 1.09 15.57 -7.53
C GLY A 25 0.79 16.62 -8.61
N ASP A 26 0.97 17.88 -8.26
CA ASP A 26 0.73 19.04 -9.13
C ASP A 26 1.55 18.97 -10.43
N GLU A 27 2.73 18.34 -10.40
CA GLU A 27 3.58 18.14 -11.58
C GLU A 27 2.88 17.32 -12.66
N LEU A 28 2.16 16.26 -12.29
CA LEU A 28 1.44 15.42 -13.25
C LEU A 28 0.31 16.22 -13.91
N GLN A 29 -0.35 17.08 -13.15
CA GLN A 29 -1.38 17.97 -13.66
C GLN A 29 -0.83 18.91 -14.74
N GLN A 30 0.36 19.49 -14.53
CA GLN A 30 0.98 20.44 -15.47
C GLN A 30 1.37 19.80 -16.81
N GLN A 31 1.54 18.48 -16.84
CA GLN A 31 1.85 17.73 -18.06
C GLN A 31 0.62 17.43 -18.93
N LEU A 32 -0.60 17.60 -18.39
CA LEU A 32 -1.85 17.33 -19.10
C LEU A 32 -2.37 18.59 -19.80
N ARG A 33 -2.67 18.48 -21.09
CA ARG A 33 -3.18 19.61 -21.89
C ARG A 33 -4.60 20.04 -21.50
N HIS A 34 -5.45 19.08 -21.15
CA HIS A 34 -6.85 19.31 -20.78
C HIS A 34 -7.21 18.44 -19.59
N VAL A 35 -7.56 19.07 -18.47
CA VAL A 35 -8.03 18.37 -17.28
C VAL A 35 -8.99 19.25 -16.50
N ASP A 36 -10.09 18.66 -16.03
CA ASP A 36 -10.96 19.27 -15.03
C ASP A 36 -10.23 19.24 -13.69
N LYS A 37 -9.78 20.42 -13.23
CA LYS A 37 -8.93 20.54 -12.04
C LYS A 37 -9.63 20.02 -10.79
N ASP A 38 -10.91 20.32 -10.63
CA ASP A 38 -11.66 19.98 -9.42
C ASP A 38 -11.90 18.47 -9.32
N LYS A 39 -12.02 17.78 -10.46
CA LYS A 39 -12.08 16.32 -10.50
C LYS A 39 -10.71 15.69 -10.31
N PHE A 40 -9.68 16.20 -11.00
CA PHE A 40 -8.33 15.63 -10.93
C PHE A 40 -7.75 15.64 -9.52
N MET A 41 -7.95 16.72 -8.76
CA MET A 41 -7.47 16.80 -7.37
C MET A 41 -8.16 15.82 -6.42
N LYS A 42 -9.28 15.21 -6.84
CA LYS A 42 -9.98 14.15 -6.09
C LYS A 42 -9.55 12.76 -6.53
N GLU A 43 -8.78 12.64 -7.60
CA GLU A 43 -8.29 11.37 -8.08
C GLU A 43 -7.02 10.93 -7.35
N HIS A 44 -6.89 9.61 -7.23
CA HIS A 44 -5.84 8.96 -6.46
C HIS A 44 -5.33 7.76 -7.23
N ARG A 45 -4.05 7.43 -7.05
CA ARG A 45 -3.51 6.12 -7.43
C ARG A 45 -4.28 5.04 -6.70
N ARG A 46 -4.66 3.98 -7.41
CA ARG A 46 -5.39 2.84 -6.88
C ARG A 46 -4.77 1.57 -7.42
N PHE A 47 -4.82 0.50 -6.64
CA PHE A 47 -4.44 -0.81 -7.13
C PHE A 47 -5.29 -1.17 -8.35
N GLU A 48 -4.66 -1.84 -9.31
CA GLU A 48 -5.39 -2.64 -10.29
C GLU A 48 -5.94 -3.86 -9.54
N MET A 49 -7.26 -3.88 -9.32
CA MET A 49 -7.91 -4.87 -8.45
C MET A 49 -8.24 -6.18 -9.17
N SER A 50 -8.44 -6.14 -10.48
CA SER A 50 -8.92 -7.27 -11.27
C SER A 50 -7.94 -8.45 -11.28
N GLY A 51 -6.63 -8.17 -11.22
CA GLY A 51 -5.59 -9.20 -11.37
C GLY A 51 -5.41 -9.69 -12.80
N PHE A 52 -6.16 -9.15 -13.77
CA PHE A 52 -5.99 -9.51 -15.18
C PHE A 52 -4.92 -8.65 -15.83
N GLU A 53 -4.02 -9.29 -16.57
CA GLU A 53 -2.90 -8.64 -17.22
C GLU A 53 -3.00 -8.79 -18.74
N THR A 54 -2.86 -7.68 -19.46
CA THR A 54 -2.63 -7.69 -20.93
C THR A 54 -1.15 -7.91 -21.27
N GLN A 55 -0.27 -7.58 -20.32
CA GLN A 55 1.18 -7.79 -20.39
C GLN A 55 1.63 -8.48 -19.10
N THR A 56 2.28 -9.63 -19.23
CA THR A 56 2.76 -10.42 -18.09
C THR A 56 3.61 -9.59 -17.12
N GLY A 57 3.26 -9.65 -15.84
CA GLY A 57 3.90 -8.97 -14.72
C GLY A 57 3.48 -7.52 -14.51
N TRP A 58 2.62 -6.96 -15.37
CA TRP A 58 2.23 -5.55 -15.26
C TRP A 58 1.46 -5.23 -13.98
N CYS A 59 0.46 -6.04 -13.60
CA CYS A 59 -0.33 -5.85 -12.39
C CYS A 59 0.57 -5.95 -11.16
N THR A 60 1.46 -6.96 -11.12
CA THR A 60 2.43 -7.12 -10.02
C THR A 60 3.33 -5.89 -9.89
N VAL A 61 3.94 -5.42 -10.98
CA VAL A 61 4.85 -4.27 -10.95
C VAL A 61 4.10 -2.98 -10.58
N PHE A 62 2.94 -2.76 -11.19
CA PHE A 62 2.12 -1.57 -10.97
C PHE A 62 1.62 -1.48 -9.53
N ASN A 63 1.05 -2.56 -8.99
CA ASN A 63 0.54 -2.59 -7.62
C ASN A 63 1.68 -2.50 -6.59
N ASN A 64 2.84 -3.10 -6.89
CA ASN A 64 4.00 -2.95 -6.03
C ASN A 64 4.53 -1.50 -6.01
N ASP A 65 4.50 -0.75 -7.12
CA ASP A 65 4.86 0.69 -7.13
C ASP A 65 3.95 1.51 -6.19
N ILE A 66 2.67 1.20 -6.17
CA ILE A 66 1.69 1.84 -5.27
C ILE A 66 2.03 1.52 -3.81
N LEU A 67 2.28 0.26 -3.48
CA LEU A 67 2.64 -0.14 -2.13
C LEU A 67 3.98 0.47 -1.68
N ASN A 68 4.94 0.58 -2.60
CA ASN A 68 6.26 1.17 -2.33
C ASN A 68 6.21 2.66 -1.99
N LYS A 69 5.09 3.37 -2.22
CA LYS A 69 4.87 4.73 -1.69
C LYS A 69 4.87 4.81 -0.16
N PHE A 70 4.85 3.66 0.51
CA PHE A 70 4.87 3.53 1.97
C PHE A 70 6.14 2.82 2.49
N ALA A 71 7.10 2.51 1.61
CA ALA A 71 8.33 1.83 1.98
C ALA A 71 9.15 2.61 3.02
N ASP A 72 9.14 3.95 2.95
CA ASP A 72 9.80 4.86 3.89
C ASP A 72 9.23 4.78 5.31
N LEU A 73 7.98 4.34 5.47
CA LEU A 73 7.37 4.07 6.77
C LEU A 73 7.87 2.77 7.41
N GLY A 74 8.71 2.01 6.68
CA GLY A 74 9.36 0.82 7.19
C GLY A 74 8.49 -0.44 7.16
N ILE A 75 7.47 -0.51 6.31
CA ILE A 75 6.58 -1.69 6.18
C ILE A 75 7.36 -3.00 5.94
N TYR A 76 8.49 -2.93 5.23
CA TYR A 76 9.36 -4.08 4.95
C TYR A 76 10.38 -4.41 6.06
N ASN A 77 10.40 -3.66 7.16
CA ASN A 77 11.32 -3.92 8.26
C ASN A 77 10.85 -5.07 9.15
N TYR A 78 9.58 -5.45 9.05
CA TYR A 78 8.96 -6.49 9.89
C TYR A 78 9.04 -7.88 9.25
N THR A 79 9.30 -7.95 7.94
CA THR A 79 9.11 -9.17 7.17
C THR A 79 10.39 -9.60 6.45
N SER A 80 10.53 -10.91 6.26
CA SER A 80 11.46 -11.52 5.29
C SER A 80 10.98 -11.26 3.87
N TYR A 81 9.67 -11.41 3.65
CA TYR A 81 8.99 -10.99 2.43
C TYR A 81 7.60 -10.45 2.76
N LEU A 82 7.14 -9.51 1.95
CA LEU A 82 5.76 -9.05 1.92
C LEU A 82 5.38 -8.88 0.45
N PHE A 83 4.38 -9.62 0.02
CA PHE A 83 3.93 -9.69 -1.36
C PHE A 83 2.42 -9.51 -1.39
N LEU A 84 1.95 -8.66 -2.30
CA LEU A 84 0.53 -8.38 -2.49
C LEU A 84 0.17 -8.87 -3.89
N ASP A 85 -0.72 -9.85 -3.96
CA ASP A 85 -1.22 -10.43 -5.19
C ASP A 85 -2.68 -10.05 -5.41
N PHE A 86 -3.11 -10.05 -6.66
CA PHE A 86 -4.51 -9.84 -7.05
C PHE A 86 -4.91 -10.92 -8.04
N TYR A 87 -5.91 -11.71 -7.67
CA TYR A 87 -6.43 -12.77 -8.54
C TYR A 87 -7.95 -12.66 -8.63
N MET A 88 -8.46 -12.45 -9.85
CA MET A 88 -9.89 -12.36 -10.16
C MET A 88 -10.66 -11.37 -9.27
N GLY A 89 -10.10 -10.19 -9.02
CA GLY A 89 -10.72 -9.18 -8.17
C GLY A 89 -10.37 -9.27 -6.69
N VAL A 90 -9.70 -10.34 -6.26
CA VAL A 90 -9.46 -10.62 -4.84
C VAL A 90 -7.99 -10.34 -4.48
N PRO A 91 -7.72 -9.39 -3.57
CA PRO A 91 -6.38 -9.14 -3.05
C PRO A 91 -6.00 -10.20 -2.02
N THR A 92 -4.74 -10.63 -2.07
CA THR A 92 -4.16 -11.49 -1.03
C THR A 92 -2.79 -10.97 -0.62
N VAL A 93 -2.61 -10.76 0.69
CA VAL A 93 -1.30 -10.42 1.28
C VAL A 93 -0.61 -11.70 1.74
N TYR A 94 0.55 -11.96 1.15
CA TYR A 94 1.47 -13.00 1.59
C TYR A 94 2.62 -12.35 2.37
N LEU A 95 2.88 -12.80 3.58
CA LEU A 95 4.02 -12.30 4.36
C LEU A 95 4.65 -13.39 5.23
N LYS A 96 5.93 -13.22 5.51
CA LYS A 96 6.65 -13.97 6.54
C LYS A 96 7.38 -12.97 7.41
N TYR A 97 7.13 -12.97 8.72
CA TYR A 97 7.88 -12.11 9.63
C TYR A 97 9.36 -12.48 9.63
N PHE A 98 10.26 -11.52 9.84
CA PHE A 98 11.70 -11.81 9.79
C PHE A 98 12.18 -12.68 10.96
N SER A 99 11.43 -12.68 12.06
CA SER A 99 11.73 -13.38 13.31
C SER A 99 11.01 -14.73 13.44
N GLU A 100 10.19 -15.10 12.46
CA GLU A 100 9.33 -16.27 12.53
C GLU A 100 9.48 -17.09 11.25
N ASP A 101 9.21 -18.39 11.32
CA ASP A 101 9.36 -19.28 10.17
C ASP A 101 8.08 -19.53 9.37
N GLU A 102 6.94 -19.08 9.89
CA GLU A 102 5.62 -19.26 9.30
C GLU A 102 5.39 -18.34 8.10
N ASN A 103 4.81 -18.92 7.04
CA ASN A 103 4.29 -18.18 5.89
C ASN A 103 2.81 -17.88 6.15
N LEU A 104 2.44 -16.62 6.13
CA LEU A 104 1.08 -16.15 6.40
C LEU A 104 0.43 -15.64 5.12
N GLU A 105 -0.88 -15.83 5.03
CA GLU A 105 -1.73 -15.45 3.91
C GLU A 105 -3.02 -14.81 4.43
N TYR A 106 -3.37 -13.65 3.89
CA TYR A 106 -4.57 -12.89 4.26
C TYR A 106 -5.33 -12.45 3.01
N THR A 107 -6.50 -13.04 2.78
CA THR A 107 -7.43 -12.65 1.71
C THR A 107 -8.24 -11.43 2.14
N LEU A 108 -8.31 -10.41 1.29
CA LEU A 108 -8.91 -9.10 1.58
C LEU A 108 -10.09 -8.80 0.65
N ASP A 109 -11.00 -9.77 0.50
CA ASP A 109 -12.16 -9.63 -0.39
C ASP A 109 -13.05 -8.44 0.02
N GLY A 110 -13.46 -7.65 -0.98
CA GLY A 110 -14.24 -6.43 -0.80
C GLY A 110 -13.47 -5.21 -0.29
N TYR A 111 -12.15 -5.31 -0.06
CA TYR A 111 -11.37 -4.19 0.47
C TYR A 111 -11.01 -3.18 -0.63
N THR A 112 -11.12 -1.90 -0.29
CA THR A 112 -10.61 -0.81 -1.12
C THR A 112 -9.09 -0.70 -1.02
N THR A 113 -8.45 0.05 -1.94
CA THR A 113 -7.00 0.31 -1.89
C THR A 113 -6.54 0.84 -0.53
N THR A 114 -7.32 1.75 0.08
CA THR A 114 -6.97 2.34 1.38
C THR A 114 -7.03 1.28 2.49
N GLU A 115 -8.05 0.43 2.47
CA GLU A 115 -8.20 -0.64 3.46
C GLU A 115 -7.10 -1.69 3.33
N ILE A 116 -6.74 -2.09 2.11
CA ILE A 116 -5.62 -3.03 1.87
C ILE A 116 -4.32 -2.48 2.46
N ILE A 117 -3.98 -1.23 2.16
CA ILE A 117 -2.76 -0.60 2.69
C ILE A 117 -2.82 -0.49 4.22
N PHE A 118 -3.98 -0.14 4.77
CA PHE A 118 -4.14 -0.07 6.21
C PHE A 118 -3.98 -1.44 6.88
N THR A 119 -4.51 -2.52 6.29
CA THR A 119 -4.29 -3.88 6.78
C THR A 119 -2.82 -4.25 6.74
N ILE A 120 -2.08 -3.84 5.70
CA ILE A 120 -0.62 -3.99 5.68
C ILE A 120 0.03 -3.23 6.85
N PHE A 121 -0.46 -2.04 7.22
CA PHE A 121 0.04 -1.34 8.41
C PHE A 121 -0.30 -2.08 9.71
N GLU A 122 -1.49 -2.66 9.82
CA GLU A 122 -1.88 -3.51 10.96
C GLU A 122 -0.96 -4.72 11.10
N LEU A 123 -0.65 -5.37 9.99
CA LEU A 123 0.26 -6.52 9.93
C LEU A 123 1.74 -6.13 10.12
N THR A 124 2.10 -4.85 9.99
CA THR A 124 3.50 -4.41 10.08
C THR A 124 3.67 -3.36 11.19
N ILE A 125 3.44 -2.10 10.90
CA ILE A 125 3.72 -0.95 11.77
C ILE A 125 2.98 -1.06 13.11
N PHE A 126 1.71 -1.47 13.10
CA PHE A 126 0.85 -1.56 14.29
C PHE A 126 0.81 -2.96 14.92
N SER A 127 1.51 -3.94 14.35
CA SER A 127 1.49 -5.33 14.81
C SER A 127 2.14 -5.58 16.18
N GLY A 128 2.96 -4.63 16.66
CA GLY A 128 3.80 -4.81 17.84
C GLY A 128 4.98 -5.77 17.63
N LYS A 129 5.15 -6.35 16.42
CA LYS A 129 6.26 -7.23 16.08
C LYS A 129 7.59 -6.45 16.08
N PRO A 130 8.72 -7.14 16.35
CA PRO A 130 10.03 -6.51 16.25
C PRO A 130 10.32 -6.05 14.81
N THR A 131 11.34 -5.21 14.65
CA THR A 131 11.86 -4.81 13.34
C THR A 131 13.26 -5.33 13.14
N ARG A 132 13.58 -5.70 11.90
CA ARG A 132 14.94 -5.96 11.45
C ARG A 132 15.71 -4.64 11.46
N ARG A 133 16.85 -4.61 12.16
CA ARG A 133 17.77 -3.48 12.13
C ARG A 133 18.39 -3.37 10.72
N ARG A 134 18.09 -2.28 10.02
CA ARG A 134 18.77 -1.88 8.78
C ARG A 134 19.64 -0.67 9.15
N LYS A 135 20.96 -0.82 9.03
CA LYS A 135 21.94 0.24 9.26
C LYS A 135 22.02 1.14 8.03
#